data_AF-A0A6J3LTK5-F1
#
_entry.id   AF-A0A6J3LTK5-F1
#
_cell.length_a   1.000
_cell.length_b   1.000
_cell.length_c   1.000
_cell.angle_alpha   90.00
_cell.angle_beta   90.00
_cell.angle_gamma   90.00
#
_symmetry.space_group_name_H-M   'P 1'
#
loop_
_entity.id
_entity.type
_entity.pdbx_description
1 polymer ?
#
loop_
_entity_poly.entity_id
_entity_poly.type
_entity_poly.pdbx_seq_one_letter_code
_entity_poly.pdbx_strand_id
1 'polypeptide(L)'
;DSDDDARSSGALSKKDPHYVAGYSRNKPLPGGNFPHAAASLTTSEYDVRSQTKTRVIEEELAKLKLFVPKSVLSSETHSTSLKARHVNNLTAIMHRCMLEGDWQRAKRAWSILLRIEVGGHGMDIRAHGRWTIGAELLMRTGGNSKQEPTTAGLSESMDDQQGEADRCGQQRQVQEFTEEGFKLARDYYERLILQFPHTQHTQHSLVTARVIYPALFNIWVYQVQDSSERARRAVQREMIASSPPHSERPHPSKRDETPPWRSLASTAARNKKALRAVTTRELDQASQIDQRLSDVVSGPPFDTNVYLRRLQGNICVWMANL
;
A
#
# COMPACT_ATOMS: atom_id res chain seq x y z
N ASP A 1 26.67 79.87 37.08
CA ASP A 1 26.06 78.79 37.85
C ASP A 1 25.68 77.67 36.90
N SER A 2 26.64 76.98 36.28
CA SER A 2 27.88 76.37 36.82
C SER A 2 27.58 75.30 37.85
N ASP A 3 27.96 74.08 37.44
CA ASP A 3 28.46 72.98 38.24
C ASP A 3 27.45 72.03 38.89
N ASP A 4 27.23 70.89 38.20
CA ASP A 4 27.30 69.58 38.84
C ASP A 4 27.77 68.52 37.83
N ASP A 5 29.03 68.66 37.40
CA ASP A 5 29.79 67.64 36.69
C ASP A 5 30.51 66.75 37.72
N ALA A 6 29.99 65.55 37.99
CA ALA A 6 30.84 64.47 38.47
C ALA A 6 30.22 63.06 38.30
N ARG A 7 30.99 62.21 37.61
CA ARG A 7 31.09 60.74 37.74
C ARG A 7 30.11 59.87 36.94
N SER A 8 30.56 59.44 35.76
CA SER A 8 30.90 58.02 35.53
C SER A 8 31.56 57.82 34.16
N SER A 9 32.82 58.24 34.05
CA SER A 9 33.74 57.79 33.01
C SER A 9 34.18 56.34 33.30
N GLY A 10 33.24 55.40 33.17
CA GLY A 10 33.53 53.96 33.11
C GLY A 10 33.82 53.57 31.67
N ALA A 11 34.89 52.80 31.44
CA ALA A 11 35.28 52.30 30.13
C ALA A 11 34.07 51.67 29.40
N LEU A 12 33.60 52.33 28.33
CA LEU A 12 32.42 51.93 27.60
C LEU A 12 32.72 50.61 26.86
N SER A 13 31.97 49.57 27.19
CA SER A 13 32.02 48.31 26.45
C SER A 13 31.54 48.58 25.03
N LYS A 14 32.37 48.26 24.03
CA LYS A 14 32.02 48.39 22.60
C LYS A 14 30.77 47.60 22.19
N LYS A 15 30.26 46.73 23.08
CA LYS A 15 29.05 45.93 22.89
C LYS A 15 27.82 46.51 23.59
N ASP A 16 27.92 47.63 24.28
CA ASP A 16 26.76 48.28 24.90
C ASP A 16 25.80 48.77 23.80
N PRO A 17 24.52 48.35 23.79
CA PRO A 17 23.54 48.77 22.80
C PRO A 17 23.42 50.30 22.66
N HIS A 18 23.59 51.05 23.76
CA HIS A 18 23.57 52.52 23.73
C HIS A 18 24.78 53.11 23.02
N TYR A 19 25.95 52.48 23.17
CA TYR A 19 27.19 52.87 22.48
C TYR A 19 27.11 52.56 20.98
N VAL A 20 26.62 51.37 20.61
CA VAL A 20 26.43 50.98 19.21
C VAL A 20 25.41 51.87 18.50
N ALA A 21 24.35 52.28 19.19
CA ALA A 21 23.32 53.15 18.66
C ALA A 21 23.70 54.65 18.63
N GLY A 22 24.88 55.03 19.16
CA GLY A 22 25.28 56.43 19.28
C GLY A 22 24.34 57.28 20.15
N TYR A 23 23.58 56.65 21.04
CA TYR A 23 22.53 57.29 21.83
C TYR A 23 22.98 57.43 23.30
N SER A 24 22.91 58.64 23.86
CA SER A 24 23.32 58.88 25.24
C SER A 24 22.37 58.20 26.24
N ARG A 25 22.92 57.48 27.23
CA ARG A 25 22.16 56.74 28.25
C ARG A 25 21.24 57.62 29.10
N ASN A 26 21.54 58.91 29.20
CA ASN A 26 20.77 59.89 29.97
C ASN A 26 19.62 60.54 29.17
N LYS A 27 19.45 60.21 27.88
CA LYS A 27 18.29 60.65 27.10
C LYS A 27 17.22 59.54 27.10
N PRO A 28 15.95 59.85 27.41
CA PRO A 28 14.87 58.89 27.26
C PRO A 28 14.73 58.51 25.78
N LEU A 29 14.55 57.21 25.50
CA LEU A 29 14.33 56.73 24.14
C LEU A 29 13.09 57.42 23.53
N PRO A 30 13.11 57.77 22.23
CA PRO A 30 11.95 58.34 21.56
C PRO A 30 10.75 57.39 21.66
N GLY A 31 9.60 57.93 22.05
CA GLY A 31 8.37 57.17 22.33
C GLY A 31 7.81 56.37 21.15
N GLY A 32 6.86 55.48 21.46
CA GLY A 32 6.40 54.32 20.69
C GLY A 32 5.67 54.54 19.35
N ASN A 33 6.01 55.57 18.58
CA ASN A 33 5.50 55.79 17.22
C ASN A 33 6.54 55.39 16.16
N PHE A 34 7.40 54.41 16.47
CA PHE A 34 8.34 53.82 15.52
C PHE A 34 7.73 52.56 14.89
N PRO A 35 7.95 52.28 13.59
CA PRO A 35 7.26 51.21 12.84
C PRO A 35 7.51 49.77 13.32
N HIS A 36 8.34 49.58 14.35
CA HIS A 36 8.59 48.28 14.99
C HIS A 36 8.34 48.29 16.51
N ALA A 37 7.63 49.28 17.05
CA ALA A 37 7.27 49.28 18.46
C ALA A 37 6.24 48.17 18.74
N ALA A 38 6.49 47.38 19.80
CA ALA A 38 5.55 46.37 20.26
C ALA A 38 4.23 47.06 20.65
N ALA A 39 3.12 46.59 20.07
CA ALA A 39 1.79 47.18 20.30
C ALA A 39 1.47 47.21 21.80
N SER A 40 1.08 48.38 22.30
CA SER A 40 0.67 48.58 23.68
C SER A 40 -0.58 47.74 23.97
N LEU A 41 -0.41 46.64 24.73
CA LEU A 41 -1.49 45.79 25.21
C LEU A 41 -2.20 46.51 26.38
N THR A 42 -3.17 47.37 26.06
CA THR A 42 -4.15 47.82 27.04
C THR A 42 -5.26 46.77 27.13
N THR A 43 -5.21 45.99 28.20
CA THR A 43 -6.17 44.97 28.60
C THR A 43 -7.52 45.61 28.94
N SER A 44 -8.52 45.49 28.06
CA SER A 44 -9.95 45.37 28.38
C SER A 44 -10.78 45.30 27.09
N GLU A 45 -11.71 44.35 27.02
CA GLU A 45 -12.79 44.19 26.01
C GLU A 45 -12.42 43.94 24.52
N TYR A 46 -11.20 44.20 24.07
CA TYR A 46 -10.78 43.99 22.67
C TYR A 46 -10.36 42.56 22.30
N ASP A 47 -10.33 41.64 23.26
CA ASP A 47 -9.63 40.35 23.11
C ASP A 47 -10.42 39.28 22.33
N VAL A 48 -11.75 39.40 22.29
CA VAL A 48 -12.61 38.46 21.52
C VAL A 48 -12.63 38.83 20.03
N ARG A 49 -12.55 40.14 19.71
CA ARG A 49 -12.57 40.64 18.33
C ARG A 49 -11.19 40.61 17.68
N SER A 50 -10.12 40.71 18.46
CA SER A 50 -8.76 40.49 17.97
C SER A 50 -8.55 39.03 17.59
N GLN A 51 -8.93 38.07 18.45
CA GLN A 51 -8.77 36.63 18.22
C GLN A 51 -9.49 36.12 16.96
N THR A 52 -10.68 36.66 16.68
CA THR A 52 -11.43 36.32 15.45
C THR A 52 -10.75 36.87 14.21
N LYS A 53 -10.19 38.10 14.27
CA LYS A 53 -9.36 38.65 13.17
C LYS A 53 -8.07 37.86 12.98
N THR A 54 -7.38 37.45 14.05
CA THR A 54 -6.16 36.63 13.92
C THR A 54 -6.46 35.29 13.27
N ARG A 55 -7.55 34.61 13.64
CA ARG A 55 -7.97 33.34 13.01
C ARG A 55 -8.26 33.47 11.52
N VAL A 56 -8.99 34.52 11.12
CA VAL A 56 -9.29 34.80 9.72
C VAL A 56 -8.01 35.07 8.93
N ILE A 57 -7.06 35.81 9.50
CA ILE A 57 -5.77 36.09 8.85
C ILE A 57 -4.90 34.82 8.76
N GLU A 58 -4.87 33.98 9.79
CA GLU A 58 -4.16 32.69 9.76
C GLU A 58 -4.74 31.75 8.69
N GLU A 59 -6.05 31.74 8.48
CA GLU A 59 -6.72 30.95 7.43
C GLU A 59 -6.39 31.47 6.02
N GLU A 60 -6.37 32.79 5.81
CA GLU A 60 -5.97 33.40 4.53
C GLU A 60 -4.47 33.18 4.24
N LEU A 61 -3.62 33.22 5.26
CA LEU A 61 -2.18 32.91 5.10
C LEU A 61 -1.92 31.41 4.88
N ALA A 62 -2.74 30.54 5.45
CA ALA A 62 -2.70 29.10 5.21
C ALA A 62 -3.08 28.76 3.76
N LYS A 63 -4.08 29.46 3.19
CA LYS A 63 -4.40 29.35 1.75
C LYS A 63 -3.22 29.74 0.87
N LEU A 64 -2.40 30.70 1.32
CA LEU A 64 -1.22 31.18 0.62
C LEU A 64 0.04 30.30 0.85
N LYS A 65 -0.06 29.19 1.60
CA LYS A 65 1.03 28.24 1.90
C LYS A 65 2.28 28.84 2.57
N LEU A 66 2.22 30.09 3.02
CA LEU A 66 3.35 30.79 3.66
C LEU A 66 3.34 30.62 5.18
N PHE A 67 2.24 30.15 5.75
CA PHE A 67 2.04 30.02 7.20
C PHE A 67 1.25 28.76 7.52
N VAL A 68 1.66 28.04 8.57
CA VAL A 68 0.90 26.92 9.13
C VAL A 68 0.17 27.43 10.38
N PRO A 69 -1.18 27.44 10.41
CA PRO A 69 -1.94 27.90 11.56
C PRO A 69 -1.56 27.14 12.82
N LYS A 70 -1.57 27.83 13.97
CA LYS A 70 -1.36 27.18 15.27
C LYS A 70 -2.41 26.11 15.56
N SER A 71 -3.61 26.20 14.98
CA SER A 71 -4.62 25.13 15.06
C SER A 71 -4.19 23.82 14.39
N VAL A 72 -3.36 23.88 13.33
CA VAL A 72 -2.79 22.72 12.65
C VAL A 72 -1.59 22.16 13.45
N LEU A 73 -0.78 23.02 14.06
CA LEU A 73 0.28 22.60 14.99
C LEU A 73 -0.28 21.99 16.29
N SER A 74 -1.43 22.49 16.77
CA SER A 74 -2.18 21.87 17.88
C SER A 74 -2.87 20.56 17.47
N SER A 75 -3.00 20.27 16.18
CA SER A 75 -3.41 18.96 15.68
C SER A 75 -2.29 17.93 15.80
N GLU A 76 -1.02 18.36 15.72
CA GLU A 76 0.15 17.51 15.98
C GLU A 76 0.31 17.16 17.47
N THR A 77 -0.25 17.95 18.39
CA THR A 77 -0.08 17.71 19.85
C THR A 77 -0.94 16.60 20.45
N HIS A 78 -1.87 15.97 19.72
CA HIS A 78 -2.62 14.81 20.24
C HIS A 78 -2.78 13.64 19.25
N SER A 79 -1.63 13.12 18.84
CA SER A 79 -1.38 11.68 18.64
C SER A 79 -1.59 10.81 19.90
N THR A 80 -2.24 11.31 20.95
CA THR A 80 -2.45 10.65 22.25
C THR A 80 -3.92 10.36 22.57
N SER A 81 -4.85 10.50 21.62
CA SER A 81 -6.22 10.00 21.81
C SER A 81 -6.18 8.48 22.00
N LEU A 82 -6.89 7.95 23.00
CA LEU A 82 -7.02 6.51 23.21
C LEU A 82 -7.39 5.77 21.91
N LYS A 83 -8.22 6.41 21.06
CA LYS A 83 -8.60 5.90 19.74
C LYS A 83 -7.42 5.86 18.77
N ALA A 84 -6.57 6.88 18.74
CA ALA A 84 -5.36 6.89 17.90
C ALA A 84 -4.37 5.80 18.32
N ARG A 85 -4.15 5.61 19.64
CA ARG A 85 -3.36 4.48 20.16
C ARG A 85 -3.97 3.14 19.77
N HIS A 86 -5.30 3.03 19.83
CA HIS A 86 -6.00 1.82 19.41
C HIS A 86 -5.83 1.52 17.91
N VAL A 87 -5.92 2.53 17.03
CA VAL A 87 -5.65 2.38 15.59
C VAL A 87 -4.22 1.94 15.35
N ASN A 88 -3.24 2.53 16.04
CA ASN A 88 -1.83 2.13 15.93
C ASN A 88 -1.62 0.68 16.37
N ASN A 89 -2.20 0.29 17.50
CA ASN A 89 -2.13 -1.08 18.01
C ASN A 89 -2.80 -2.08 17.04
N LEU A 90 -3.99 -1.77 16.52
CA LEU A 90 -4.67 -2.63 15.54
C LEU A 90 -3.90 -2.74 14.23
N THR A 91 -3.30 -1.65 13.76
CA THR A 91 -2.46 -1.65 12.56
C THR A 91 -1.23 -2.55 12.78
N ALA A 92 -0.59 -2.45 13.94
CA ALA A 92 0.56 -3.30 14.29
C ALA A 92 0.17 -4.78 14.41
N ILE A 93 -0.96 -5.10 15.07
CA ILE A 93 -1.50 -6.46 15.16
C ILE A 93 -1.82 -7.01 13.78
N MET A 94 -2.48 -6.23 12.93
CA MET A 94 -2.80 -6.64 11.57
C MET A 94 -1.54 -7.00 10.78
N HIS A 95 -0.52 -6.12 10.76
CA HIS A 95 0.73 -6.41 10.06
C HIS A 95 1.45 -7.62 10.63
N ARG A 96 1.47 -7.79 11.95
CA ARG A 96 2.02 -8.98 12.59
C ARG A 96 1.29 -10.25 12.14
N CYS A 97 -0.04 -10.25 12.14
CA CYS A 97 -0.84 -11.38 11.64
C CYS A 97 -0.57 -11.67 10.15
N MET A 98 -0.39 -10.64 9.33
CA MET A 98 0.00 -10.82 7.92
C MET A 98 1.38 -11.48 7.77
N LEU A 99 2.36 -11.09 8.60
CA LEU A 99 3.70 -11.69 8.61
C LEU A 99 3.71 -13.13 9.13
N GLU A 100 2.87 -13.43 10.13
CA GLU A 100 2.65 -14.77 10.68
C GLU A 100 1.81 -15.66 9.74
N GLY A 101 1.17 -15.09 8.72
CA GLY A 101 0.31 -15.80 7.78
C GLY A 101 -1.11 -16.09 8.28
N ASP A 102 -1.53 -15.46 9.39
CA ASP A 102 -2.90 -15.54 9.91
C ASP A 102 -3.80 -14.46 9.30
N TRP A 103 -4.31 -14.74 8.11
CA TRP A 103 -5.15 -13.80 7.37
C TRP A 103 -6.55 -13.62 7.95
N GLN A 104 -7.04 -14.58 8.73
CA GLN A 104 -8.36 -14.46 9.36
C GLN A 104 -8.31 -13.41 10.48
N ARG A 105 -7.28 -13.44 11.33
CA ARG A 105 -7.07 -12.42 12.35
C ARG A 105 -6.72 -11.07 11.74
N ALA A 106 -5.89 -11.05 10.69
CA ALA A 106 -5.60 -9.82 9.96
C ALA A 106 -6.89 -9.19 9.38
N LYS A 107 -7.80 -10.01 8.82
CA LYS A 107 -9.08 -9.56 8.27
C LYS A 107 -10.01 -8.99 9.31
N ARG A 108 -10.08 -9.63 10.48
CA ARG A 108 -10.84 -9.11 11.62
C ARG A 108 -10.28 -7.78 12.09
N ALA A 109 -8.95 -7.68 12.28
CA ALA A 109 -8.30 -6.43 12.67
C ALA A 109 -8.57 -5.30 11.66
N TRP A 110 -8.46 -5.60 10.36
CA TRP A 110 -8.79 -4.68 9.28
C TRP A 110 -10.26 -4.23 9.30
N SER A 111 -11.19 -5.16 9.53
CA SER A 111 -12.63 -4.84 9.59
C SER A 111 -12.98 -3.92 10.76
N ILE A 112 -12.29 -4.06 11.90
CA ILE A 112 -12.45 -3.18 13.06
C ILE A 112 -11.87 -1.81 12.72
N LEU A 113 -10.67 -1.79 12.11
CA LEU A 113 -9.97 -0.58 11.72
C LEU A 113 -10.77 0.30 10.74
N LEU A 114 -11.49 -0.31 9.78
CA LEU A 114 -12.41 0.41 8.87
C LEU A 114 -13.61 1.07 9.57
N ARG A 115 -14.00 0.59 10.75
CA ARG A 115 -15.16 1.09 11.51
C ARG A 115 -14.78 2.09 12.58
N ILE A 116 -13.48 2.33 12.83
CA ILE A 116 -13.04 3.29 13.83
C ILE A 116 -13.14 4.70 13.26
N GLU A 117 -13.84 5.54 14.01
CA GLU A 117 -13.92 6.98 13.75
C GLU A 117 -13.06 7.75 14.77
N VAL A 118 -12.04 8.44 14.26
CA VAL A 118 -11.16 9.31 15.05
C VAL A 118 -11.59 10.75 14.78
N GLY A 119 -12.12 11.43 15.81
CA GLY A 119 -12.57 12.82 15.67
C GLY A 119 -13.74 12.99 14.68
N GLY A 120 -14.67 12.03 14.63
CA GLY A 120 -15.84 12.06 13.74
C GLY A 120 -15.54 11.75 12.27
N HIS A 121 -14.27 11.51 11.94
CA HIS A 121 -13.86 11.10 10.60
C HIS A 121 -13.50 9.61 10.62
N GLY A 122 -14.08 8.87 9.69
CA GLY A 122 -13.67 7.50 9.43
C GLY A 122 -12.21 7.43 8.96
N MET A 123 -11.61 6.26 9.08
CA MET A 123 -10.25 6.06 8.63
C MET A 123 -10.13 6.30 7.11
N ASP A 124 -9.17 7.15 6.70
CA ASP A 124 -8.85 7.31 5.28
C ASP A 124 -8.14 6.05 4.74
N ILE A 125 -8.79 5.42 3.76
CA ILE A 125 -8.33 4.22 3.05
C ILE A 125 -7.20 4.55 2.06
N ARG A 126 -7.12 5.81 1.62
CA ARG A 126 -6.09 6.28 0.67
C ARG A 126 -4.74 6.49 1.34
N ALA A 127 -4.73 6.83 2.62
CA ALA A 127 -3.51 7.07 3.36
C ALA A 127 -2.72 5.77 3.63
N HIS A 128 -1.39 5.88 3.75
CA HIS A 128 -0.50 4.81 4.22
C HIS A 128 -0.58 3.46 3.47
N GLY A 129 -0.96 3.45 2.19
CA GLY A 129 -1.07 2.21 1.42
C GLY A 129 -2.18 1.27 1.91
N ARG A 130 -3.12 1.77 2.71
CA ARG A 130 -4.25 1.00 3.24
C ARG A 130 -5.10 0.36 2.15
N TRP A 131 -5.27 1.04 1.03
CA TRP A 131 -5.98 0.53 -0.13
C TRP A 131 -5.32 -0.74 -0.72
N THR A 132 -4.00 -0.89 -0.70
CA THR A 132 -3.36 -2.12 -1.18
C THR A 132 -3.50 -3.28 -0.21
N ILE A 133 -3.44 -2.99 1.10
CA ILE A 133 -3.63 -3.99 2.16
C ILE A 133 -5.03 -4.61 2.08
N GLY A 134 -6.05 -3.77 1.84
CA GLY A 134 -7.43 -4.24 1.68
C GLY A 134 -7.57 -5.26 0.54
N ALA A 135 -6.94 -5.00 -0.61
CA ALA A 135 -6.95 -5.92 -1.73
C ALA A 135 -6.16 -7.21 -1.45
N GLU A 136 -4.97 -7.09 -0.83
CA GLU A 136 -4.16 -8.26 -0.47
C GLU A 136 -4.93 -9.24 0.42
N LEU A 137 -5.63 -8.70 1.42
CA LEU A 137 -6.43 -9.48 2.35
C LEU A 137 -7.61 -10.19 1.67
N LEU A 138 -8.20 -9.57 0.65
CA LEU A 138 -9.26 -10.20 -0.16
C LEU A 138 -8.70 -11.37 -0.98
N MET A 139 -7.54 -11.20 -1.62
CA MET A 139 -6.90 -12.25 -2.43
C MET A 139 -6.55 -13.50 -1.61
N ARG A 140 -6.29 -13.35 -0.31
CA ARG A 140 -5.87 -14.42 0.58
C ARG A 140 -7.00 -15.05 1.42
N THR A 141 -8.25 -14.68 1.16
CA THR A 141 -9.40 -15.11 1.97
C THR A 141 -9.68 -16.63 1.88
N GLY A 142 -9.21 -17.34 0.85
CA GLY A 142 -9.54 -18.76 0.64
C GLY A 142 -8.57 -19.81 1.22
N GLY A 143 -7.52 -19.41 1.95
CA GLY A 143 -6.48 -20.34 2.43
C GLY A 143 -6.77 -21.07 3.76
N ASN A 144 -7.74 -20.62 4.56
CA ASN A 144 -7.80 -20.98 6.00
C ASN A 144 -9.07 -21.72 6.45
N SER A 145 -9.74 -22.48 5.58
CA SER A 145 -10.82 -23.42 5.98
C SER A 145 -10.31 -24.81 6.40
N LYS A 146 -9.01 -24.96 6.74
CA LYS A 146 -8.41 -26.24 7.17
C LYS A 146 -7.68 -26.21 8.52
N GLN A 147 -8.04 -25.28 9.41
CA GLN A 147 -7.66 -25.37 10.82
C GLN A 147 -8.92 -25.35 11.70
N GLU A 148 -9.64 -26.48 11.70
CA GLU A 148 -10.34 -26.95 12.90
C GLU A 148 -9.25 -27.50 13.83
N PRO A 149 -8.99 -26.91 15.01
CA PRO A 149 -8.23 -27.58 16.04
C PRO A 149 -9.13 -28.64 16.67
N THR A 150 -9.15 -29.84 16.10
CA THR A 150 -9.82 -30.99 16.73
C THR A 150 -8.99 -31.40 17.95
N THR A 151 -9.30 -30.85 19.11
CA THR A 151 -8.89 -31.41 20.40
C THR A 151 -9.86 -32.53 20.77
N ALA A 152 -9.40 -33.78 20.67
CA ALA A 152 -9.70 -34.94 21.53
C ALA A 152 -9.87 -36.24 20.71
N GLY A 153 -8.91 -37.15 20.82
CA GLY A 153 -9.02 -38.52 20.29
C GLY A 153 -7.67 -39.22 20.14
N LEU A 154 -7.14 -39.72 21.25
CA LEU A 154 -5.90 -40.48 21.38
C LEU A 154 -5.81 -41.67 20.40
N SER A 155 -4.72 -41.77 19.64
CA SER A 155 -4.05 -43.06 19.39
C SER A 155 -2.60 -42.82 18.96
N GLU A 156 -1.69 -43.36 19.77
CA GLU A 156 -0.26 -43.44 19.50
C GLU A 156 -0.02 -44.51 18.42
N SER A 157 0.89 -44.23 17.50
CA SER A 157 1.73 -45.26 16.88
C SER A 157 3.03 -44.61 16.44
N MET A 158 4.12 -45.10 17.02
CA MET A 158 5.48 -44.89 16.55
C MET A 158 5.66 -45.55 15.19
N ASP A 159 6.26 -44.86 14.22
CA ASP A 159 7.56 -45.27 13.67
C ASP A 159 8.01 -44.38 12.49
N ASP A 160 9.34 -44.31 12.38
CA ASP A 160 10.20 -43.95 11.26
C ASP A 160 10.57 -42.49 10.95
N GLN A 161 11.77 -42.17 11.45
CA GLN A 161 12.67 -41.10 11.03
C GLN A 161 13.26 -41.39 9.64
N GLN A 162 13.04 -40.51 8.66
CA GLN A 162 14.05 -40.12 7.65
C GLN A 162 13.54 -38.97 6.77
N GLY A 163 14.28 -37.85 6.74
CA GLY A 163 14.02 -36.73 5.80
C GLY A 163 14.19 -35.32 6.38
N GLU A 164 15.22 -35.06 7.19
CA GLU A 164 15.63 -33.70 7.58
C GLU A 164 16.72 -33.17 6.61
N ALA A 165 16.33 -32.72 5.42
CA ALA A 165 17.22 -31.95 4.53
C ALA A 165 16.52 -31.05 3.50
N ASP A 166 15.21 -30.75 3.65
CA ASP A 166 14.51 -29.83 2.73
C ASP A 166 13.66 -28.76 3.46
N ARG A 167 13.74 -28.67 4.79
CA ARG A 167 12.82 -27.83 5.59
C ARG A 167 13.12 -26.32 5.61
N CYS A 168 14.06 -25.80 4.83
CA CYS A 168 14.44 -24.37 4.89
C CYS A 168 13.96 -23.53 3.67
N GLY A 169 13.46 -24.15 2.59
CA GLY A 169 13.07 -23.45 1.36
C GLY A 169 11.57 -23.40 1.06
N GLN A 170 10.80 -24.44 1.42
CA GLN A 170 9.40 -24.58 0.98
C GLN A 170 8.33 -24.18 2.02
N GLN A 171 8.67 -23.71 3.21
CA GLN A 171 7.66 -23.37 4.24
C GLN A 171 7.07 -21.96 4.15
N ARG A 172 7.55 -21.09 3.25
CA ARG A 172 7.03 -19.72 3.05
C ARG A 172 6.20 -19.53 1.77
N GLN A 173 6.18 -20.53 0.90
CA GLN A 173 5.35 -20.62 -0.29
C GLN A 173 4.40 -21.77 -0.01
N VAL A 174 3.12 -21.58 0.25
CA VAL A 174 2.09 -21.43 -0.77
C VAL A 174 0.83 -21.15 0.03
N GLN A 175 0.56 -19.89 0.32
CA GLN A 175 -0.81 -19.50 0.63
C GLN A 175 -1.47 -19.25 -0.71
N GLU A 176 -2.13 -20.28 -1.22
CA GLU A 176 -2.74 -20.27 -2.55
C GLU A 176 -3.71 -19.09 -2.63
N PHE A 177 -3.40 -18.12 -3.48
CA PHE A 177 -4.37 -17.12 -3.87
C PHE A 177 -5.54 -17.84 -4.53
N THR A 178 -6.76 -17.53 -4.13
CA THR A 178 -7.94 -18.13 -4.73
C THR A 178 -8.44 -17.30 -5.90
N GLU A 179 -8.98 -17.96 -6.92
CA GLU A 179 -9.56 -17.26 -8.08
C GLU A 179 -10.69 -16.31 -7.66
N GLU A 180 -11.47 -16.70 -6.65
CA GLU A 180 -12.50 -15.86 -6.03
C GLU A 180 -11.91 -14.65 -5.31
N GLY A 181 -10.79 -14.83 -4.59
CA GLY A 181 -10.08 -13.75 -3.93
C GLY A 181 -9.58 -12.68 -4.91
N PHE A 182 -9.09 -13.11 -6.08
CA PHE A 182 -8.72 -12.19 -7.16
C PHE A 182 -9.92 -11.42 -7.72
N LYS A 183 -11.07 -12.09 -7.94
CA LYS A 183 -12.30 -11.40 -8.39
C LYS A 183 -12.72 -10.32 -7.40
N LEU A 184 -12.77 -10.66 -6.11
CA LEU A 184 -13.09 -9.71 -5.04
C LEU A 184 -12.10 -8.55 -4.97
N ALA A 185 -10.80 -8.80 -5.16
CA ALA A 185 -9.78 -7.75 -5.17
C ALA A 185 -9.91 -6.82 -6.39
N ARG A 186 -10.26 -7.35 -7.57
CA ARG A 186 -10.55 -6.53 -8.76
C ARG A 186 -11.77 -5.64 -8.53
N ASP A 187 -12.88 -6.22 -8.06
CA ASP A 187 -14.10 -5.47 -7.72
C ASP A 187 -13.82 -4.39 -6.67
N TYR A 188 -12.95 -4.67 -5.71
CA TYR A 188 -12.51 -3.70 -4.72
C TYR A 188 -11.80 -2.49 -5.36
N TYR A 189 -10.81 -2.72 -6.23
CA TYR A 189 -10.14 -1.61 -6.92
C TYR A 189 -11.05 -0.85 -7.87
N GLU A 190 -11.95 -1.53 -8.58
CA GLU A 190 -12.94 -0.88 -9.44
C GLU A 190 -13.84 0.07 -8.63
N ARG A 191 -14.31 -0.37 -7.46
CA ARG A 191 -15.06 0.49 -6.54
C ARG A 191 -14.22 1.67 -6.07
N LEU A 192 -12.93 1.47 -5.77
CA LEU A 192 -12.04 2.57 -5.38
C LEU A 192 -11.82 3.57 -6.52
N ILE A 193 -11.72 3.10 -7.77
CA ILE A 193 -11.57 3.97 -8.94
C ILE A 193 -12.82 4.85 -9.11
N LEU A 194 -14.00 4.28 -8.91
CA LEU A 194 -15.28 5.02 -8.96
C LEU A 194 -15.43 6.01 -7.80
N GLN A 195 -14.98 5.65 -6.60
CA GLN A 195 -15.03 6.51 -5.42
C GLN A 195 -14.02 7.67 -5.49
N PHE A 196 -12.85 7.44 -6.11
CA PHE A 196 -11.76 8.40 -6.18
C PHE A 196 -11.34 8.70 -7.63
N PRO A 197 -12.23 9.29 -8.45
CA PRO A 197 -11.93 9.66 -9.82
C PRO A 197 -10.85 10.75 -9.87
N HIS A 198 -10.10 10.77 -10.97
CA HIS A 198 -9.14 11.85 -11.21
C HIS A 198 -9.87 13.09 -11.70
N THR A 199 -9.99 14.11 -10.85
CA THR A 199 -10.55 15.42 -11.20
C THR A 199 -9.46 16.48 -11.05
N GLN A 200 -9.58 17.61 -11.75
CA GLN A 200 -8.56 18.67 -11.71
C GLN A 200 -8.35 19.22 -10.27
N HIS A 201 -9.40 19.25 -9.46
CA HIS A 201 -9.33 19.67 -8.06
C HIS A 201 -8.74 18.61 -7.12
N THR A 202 -8.65 17.33 -7.52
CA THR A 202 -8.07 16.25 -6.71
C THR A 202 -6.62 15.93 -7.08
N GLN A 203 -5.97 16.77 -7.89
CA GLN A 203 -4.55 16.61 -8.27
C GLN A 203 -3.59 16.57 -7.08
N HIS A 204 -3.95 17.20 -5.96
CA HIS A 204 -3.14 17.20 -4.73
C HIS A 204 -3.39 15.97 -3.83
N SER A 205 -4.36 15.11 -4.17
CA SER A 205 -4.59 13.85 -3.46
C SER A 205 -3.54 12.83 -3.87
N LEU A 206 -2.85 12.23 -2.89
CA LEU A 206 -1.78 11.26 -3.11
C LEU A 206 -2.27 9.96 -3.79
N VAL A 207 -3.52 9.57 -3.56
CA VAL A 207 -4.13 8.38 -4.16
C VAL A 207 -5.39 8.77 -4.90
N THR A 208 -5.37 8.50 -6.20
CA THR A 208 -6.40 8.82 -7.19
C THR A 208 -6.42 7.67 -8.20
N ALA A 209 -7.46 7.55 -9.04
CA ALA A 209 -7.54 6.55 -10.11
C ALA A 209 -6.23 6.34 -10.90
N ARG A 210 -5.42 7.39 -11.11
CA ARG A 210 -4.10 7.31 -11.79
C ARG A 210 -3.11 6.35 -11.11
N VAL A 211 -3.17 6.22 -9.79
CA VAL A 211 -2.32 5.32 -8.99
C VAL A 211 -2.96 3.94 -8.83
N ILE A 212 -4.30 3.89 -8.80
CA ILE A 212 -5.04 2.65 -8.58
C ILE A 212 -5.06 1.77 -9.84
N TYR A 213 -5.20 2.35 -11.03
CA TYR A 213 -5.21 1.59 -12.30
C TYR A 213 -3.97 0.69 -12.48
N PRO A 214 -2.72 1.19 -12.32
CA PRO A 214 -1.55 0.33 -12.39
C PRO A 214 -1.61 -0.88 -11.45
N ALA A 215 -2.10 -0.71 -10.21
CA ALA A 215 -2.23 -1.82 -9.27
C ALA A 215 -3.30 -2.83 -9.69
N LEU A 216 -4.45 -2.36 -10.19
CA LEU A 216 -5.50 -3.20 -10.73
C LEU A 216 -4.97 -4.09 -11.87
N PHE A 217 -4.29 -3.50 -12.85
CA PHE A 217 -3.76 -4.25 -13.99
C PHE A 217 -2.63 -5.20 -13.57
N ASN A 218 -1.76 -4.81 -12.64
CA ASN A 218 -0.73 -5.70 -12.12
C ASN A 218 -1.33 -6.97 -11.48
N ILE A 219 -2.40 -6.81 -10.70
CA ILE A 219 -3.08 -7.96 -10.07
C ILE A 219 -3.80 -8.82 -11.10
N TRP A 220 -4.38 -8.23 -12.14
CA TRP A 220 -5.00 -8.98 -13.21
C TRP A 220 -3.97 -9.78 -14.04
N VAL A 221 -2.84 -9.17 -14.39
CA VAL A 221 -1.73 -9.88 -15.05
C VAL A 221 -1.23 -11.03 -14.18
N TYR A 222 -1.03 -10.77 -12.88
CA TYR A 222 -0.60 -11.81 -11.95
C TYR A 222 -1.61 -12.97 -11.86
N GLN A 223 -2.91 -12.70 -11.83
CA GLN A 223 -3.95 -13.73 -11.83
C GLN A 223 -3.86 -14.63 -13.07
N VAL A 224 -3.67 -14.04 -14.26
CA VAL A 224 -3.57 -14.81 -15.51
C VAL A 224 -2.30 -15.67 -15.52
N GLN A 225 -1.18 -15.10 -15.08
CA GLN A 225 0.09 -15.83 -14.97
C GLN A 225 0.00 -16.98 -13.96
N ASP A 226 -0.53 -16.75 -12.76
CA ASP A 226 -0.72 -17.79 -11.74
C ASP A 226 -1.65 -18.89 -12.24
N SER A 227 -2.76 -18.54 -12.92
CA SER A 227 -3.66 -19.51 -13.53
C SER A 227 -2.97 -20.36 -14.61
N SER A 228 -2.18 -19.72 -15.48
CA SER A 228 -1.41 -20.42 -16.53
C SER A 228 -0.34 -21.34 -15.92
N GLU A 229 0.42 -20.87 -14.93
CA GLU A 229 1.42 -21.67 -14.24
C GLU A 229 0.79 -22.89 -13.55
N ARG A 230 -0.32 -22.72 -12.85
CA ARG A 230 -1.05 -23.83 -12.22
C ARG A 230 -1.53 -24.85 -13.25
N ALA A 231 -2.06 -24.39 -14.38
CA ALA A 231 -2.50 -25.26 -15.47
C ALA A 231 -1.32 -26.02 -16.12
N ARG A 232 -0.19 -25.36 -16.36
CA ARG A 232 1.04 -25.99 -16.89
C ARG A 232 1.61 -27.02 -15.90
N ARG A 233 1.63 -26.71 -14.61
CA ARG A 233 2.04 -27.66 -13.55
C ARG A 233 1.12 -28.88 -13.50
N ALA A 234 -0.19 -28.71 -13.71
CA ALA A 234 -1.13 -29.83 -13.76
C ALA A 234 -0.82 -30.78 -14.95
N VAL A 235 -0.60 -30.23 -16.15
CA VAL A 235 -0.21 -31.01 -17.34
C VAL A 235 1.13 -31.71 -17.12
N GLN A 236 2.11 -31.04 -16.51
CA GLN A 236 3.41 -31.64 -16.20
C GLN A 236 3.28 -32.80 -15.19
N ARG A 237 2.41 -32.66 -14.18
CA ARG A 237 2.14 -33.72 -13.20
C ARG A 237 1.50 -34.94 -13.87
N GLU A 238 0.54 -34.74 -14.77
CA GLU A 238 -0.05 -35.82 -15.56
C GLU A 238 0.98 -36.51 -16.45
N MET A 239 1.91 -35.75 -17.04
CA MET A 239 3.01 -36.29 -17.83
C MET A 239 3.95 -37.17 -17.01
N ILE A 240 4.31 -36.74 -15.79
CA ILE A 240 5.15 -37.52 -14.86
C ILE A 240 4.40 -38.78 -14.42
N ALA A 241 3.13 -38.66 -14.05
CA ALA A 241 2.30 -39.80 -13.62
C ALA A 241 2.07 -40.84 -14.74
N SER A 242 2.07 -40.40 -16.00
CA SER A 242 1.94 -41.27 -17.18
C SER A 242 3.26 -41.89 -17.63
N SER A 243 4.39 -41.53 -17.00
CA SER A 243 5.69 -42.14 -17.28
C SER A 243 5.84 -43.44 -16.47
N PRO A 244 6.07 -44.60 -17.11
CA PRO A 244 6.20 -45.85 -16.37
C PRO A 244 7.43 -45.84 -15.46
N PRO A 245 7.35 -46.35 -14.23
CA PRO A 245 8.49 -46.45 -13.32
C PRO A 245 9.58 -47.32 -13.95
N HIS A 246 10.81 -46.81 -13.94
CA HIS A 246 11.96 -47.33 -14.69
C HIS A 246 12.59 -48.61 -14.09
N SER A 247 11.79 -49.51 -13.50
CA SER A 247 12.30 -50.66 -12.73
C SER A 247 11.69 -52.03 -13.03
N GLU A 248 10.69 -52.16 -13.91
CA GLU A 248 10.17 -53.49 -14.27
C GLU A 248 10.72 -53.97 -15.62
N ARG A 249 11.66 -54.92 -15.56
CA ARG A 249 12.13 -55.69 -16.73
C ARG A 249 10.93 -56.38 -17.41
N PRO A 250 10.77 -56.28 -18.74
CA PRO A 250 9.63 -56.91 -19.42
C PRO A 250 9.71 -58.43 -19.34
N HIS A 251 8.70 -59.06 -18.73
CA HIS A 251 8.48 -60.50 -18.83
C HIS A 251 7.75 -60.79 -20.16
N PRO A 252 8.30 -61.60 -21.07
CA PRO A 252 7.72 -61.77 -22.40
C PRO A 252 6.57 -62.77 -22.35
N SER A 253 5.34 -62.31 -22.18
CA SER A 253 4.17 -63.17 -22.36
C SER A 253 2.95 -62.42 -22.89
N LYS A 254 2.48 -62.94 -24.03
CA LYS A 254 1.23 -62.70 -24.76
C LYS A 254 1.15 -61.46 -25.66
N ARG A 255 1.02 -61.78 -26.95
CA ARG A 255 0.84 -60.90 -28.10
C ARG A 255 -0.61 -60.45 -28.14
N ASP A 256 -0.86 -59.23 -27.70
CA ASP A 256 -1.92 -58.34 -28.18
C ASP A 256 -1.64 -56.95 -27.60
N GLU A 257 -0.46 -56.40 -27.89
CA GLU A 257 -0.06 -55.09 -27.37
C GLU A 257 0.30 -54.13 -28.50
N THR A 258 -0.42 -53.01 -28.54
CA THR A 258 -0.07 -51.87 -29.36
C THR A 258 1.41 -51.51 -29.13
N PRO A 259 2.20 -51.28 -30.20
CA PRO A 259 3.63 -51.02 -30.04
C PRO A 259 3.87 -49.87 -29.05
N PRO A 260 4.74 -50.03 -28.04
CA PRO A 260 4.97 -49.02 -26.99
C PRO A 260 5.25 -47.61 -27.52
N TRP A 261 5.93 -47.49 -28.66
CA TRP A 261 6.22 -46.20 -29.31
C TRP A 261 4.96 -45.46 -29.83
N ARG A 262 3.89 -46.17 -30.22
CA ARG A 262 2.64 -45.57 -30.68
C ARG A 262 1.83 -44.99 -29.50
N SER A 263 1.91 -45.64 -28.33
CA SER A 263 1.34 -45.13 -27.08
C SER A 263 2.06 -43.86 -26.60
N LEU A 264 3.39 -43.88 -26.58
CA LEU A 264 4.23 -42.71 -26.25
C LEU A 264 3.99 -41.52 -27.20
N ALA A 265 3.90 -41.75 -28.50
CA ALA A 265 3.58 -40.71 -29.49
C ALA A 265 2.18 -40.12 -29.26
N SER A 266 1.20 -40.94 -28.88
CA SER A 266 -0.17 -40.51 -28.57
C SER A 266 -0.24 -39.63 -27.30
N THR A 267 0.52 -39.99 -26.26
CA THR A 267 0.64 -39.24 -25.01
C THR A 267 1.39 -37.92 -25.21
N ALA A 268 2.48 -37.93 -25.98
CA ALA A 268 3.21 -36.71 -26.34
C ALA A 268 2.34 -35.72 -27.15
N ALA A 269 1.54 -36.23 -28.10
CA ALA A 269 0.59 -35.42 -28.86
C ALA A 269 -0.52 -34.83 -27.97
N ARG A 270 -1.04 -35.61 -27.01
CA ARG A 270 -2.03 -35.15 -26.02
C ARG A 270 -1.47 -34.04 -25.13
N ASN A 271 -0.27 -34.22 -24.59
CA ASN A 271 0.39 -33.24 -23.73
C ASN A 271 0.67 -31.93 -24.50
N LYS A 272 1.16 -32.04 -25.75
CA LYS A 272 1.35 -30.88 -26.64
C LYS A 272 0.04 -30.14 -26.91
N LYS A 273 -1.06 -30.86 -27.13
CA LYS A 273 -2.39 -30.27 -27.30
C LYS A 273 -2.86 -29.56 -26.02
N ALA A 274 -2.65 -30.16 -24.84
CA ALA A 274 -3.00 -29.56 -23.56
C ALA A 274 -2.21 -28.27 -23.30
N LEU A 275 -0.90 -28.26 -23.53
CA LEU A 275 -0.07 -27.05 -23.41
C LEU A 275 -0.50 -25.93 -24.38
N ARG A 276 -0.86 -26.29 -25.62
CA ARG A 276 -1.42 -25.33 -26.58
C ARG A 276 -2.73 -24.74 -26.08
N ALA A 277 -3.63 -25.56 -25.51
CA ALA A 277 -4.89 -25.08 -24.95
C ALA A 277 -4.69 -24.09 -23.79
N VAL A 278 -3.69 -24.34 -22.92
CA VAL A 278 -3.32 -23.37 -21.86
C VAL A 278 -2.80 -22.07 -22.47
N THR A 279 -1.92 -22.15 -23.46
CA THR A 279 -1.33 -20.98 -24.13
C THR A 279 -2.41 -20.16 -24.85
N THR A 280 -3.35 -20.80 -25.53
CA THR A 280 -4.47 -20.08 -26.18
C THR A 280 -5.38 -19.39 -25.17
N ARG A 281 -5.60 -19.99 -24.00
CA ARG A 281 -6.38 -19.36 -22.93
C ARG A 281 -5.65 -18.16 -22.33
N GLU A 282 -4.34 -18.30 -22.11
CA GLU A 282 -3.49 -17.21 -21.63
C GLU A 282 -3.49 -16.03 -22.61
N LEU A 283 -3.37 -16.30 -23.92
CA LEU A 283 -3.41 -15.29 -24.98
C LEU A 283 -4.76 -14.57 -25.02
N ASP A 284 -5.87 -15.29 -24.93
CA ASP A 284 -7.21 -14.70 -24.89
C ASP A 284 -7.38 -13.76 -23.68
N GLN A 285 -6.93 -14.20 -22.50
CA GLN A 285 -6.97 -13.38 -21.29
C GLN A 285 -6.04 -12.15 -21.38
N ALA A 286 -4.85 -12.31 -21.94
CA ALA A 286 -3.91 -11.20 -22.14
C ALA A 286 -4.47 -10.16 -23.13
N SER A 287 -5.12 -10.60 -24.19
CA SER A 287 -5.82 -9.74 -25.16
C SER A 287 -6.93 -8.92 -24.50
N GLN A 288 -7.72 -9.53 -23.60
CA GLN A 288 -8.74 -8.80 -22.83
C GLN A 288 -8.14 -7.72 -21.92
N ILE A 289 -6.99 -8.01 -21.29
CA ILE A 289 -6.27 -7.03 -20.48
C ILE A 289 -5.78 -5.87 -21.35
N ASP A 290 -5.18 -6.17 -22.50
CA ASP A 290 -4.64 -5.17 -23.42
C ASP A 290 -5.74 -4.23 -23.95
N GLN A 291 -6.87 -4.79 -24.39
CA GLN A 291 -8.02 -4.00 -24.82
C GLN A 291 -8.49 -3.05 -23.72
N ARG A 292 -8.69 -3.58 -22.51
CA ARG A 292 -9.15 -2.76 -21.38
C ARG A 292 -8.13 -1.68 -20.99
N LEU A 293 -6.84 -2.00 -21.06
CA LEU A 293 -5.77 -1.05 -20.78
C LEU A 293 -5.69 0.04 -21.85
N SER A 294 -5.81 -0.34 -23.12
CA SER A 294 -5.85 0.59 -24.26
C SER A 294 -7.03 1.57 -24.13
N ASP A 295 -8.22 1.07 -23.77
CA ASP A 295 -9.40 1.92 -23.54
C ASP A 295 -9.14 2.96 -22.45
N VAL A 296 -8.55 2.56 -21.33
CA VAL A 296 -8.22 3.47 -20.22
C VAL A 296 -7.18 4.49 -20.64
N VAL A 297 -6.14 4.08 -21.37
CA VAL A 297 -5.02 4.93 -21.78
C VAL A 297 -5.39 5.87 -22.94
N SER A 298 -6.45 5.57 -23.70
CA SER A 298 -6.92 6.41 -24.81
C SER A 298 -7.45 7.77 -24.36
N GLY A 299 -7.95 7.88 -23.12
CA GLY A 299 -8.53 9.11 -22.58
C GLY A 299 -7.59 9.90 -21.66
N PRO A 300 -7.60 11.25 -21.72
CA PRO A 300 -7.03 12.07 -20.66
C PRO A 300 -7.71 11.76 -19.32
N PRO A 301 -6.99 11.72 -18.18
CA PRO A 301 -5.58 12.08 -17.94
C PRO A 301 -4.60 10.89 -17.98
N PHE A 302 -5.05 9.71 -18.42
CA PHE A 302 -4.28 8.47 -18.32
C PHE A 302 -3.31 8.29 -19.50
N ASP A 303 -3.55 9.00 -20.59
CA ASP A 303 -2.70 9.15 -21.77
C ASP A 303 -1.24 9.51 -21.45
N THR A 304 -1.03 10.37 -20.44
CA THR A 304 0.29 10.84 -19.96
C THR A 304 0.93 9.95 -18.89
N ASN A 305 0.24 8.88 -18.44
CA ASN A 305 0.78 8.02 -17.39
C ASN A 305 1.83 7.04 -17.96
N VAL A 306 3.10 7.31 -17.68
CA VAL A 306 4.24 6.49 -18.13
C VAL A 306 4.13 5.04 -17.67
N TYR A 307 3.59 4.78 -16.47
CA TYR A 307 3.47 3.43 -15.96
C TYR A 307 2.45 2.60 -16.75
N LEU A 308 1.29 3.17 -17.08
CA LEU A 308 0.26 2.48 -17.87
C LEU A 308 0.73 2.24 -19.31
N ARG A 309 1.42 3.22 -19.92
CA ARG A 309 2.04 3.08 -21.25
C ARG A 309 3.10 1.97 -21.27
N ARG A 310 3.97 1.94 -20.25
CA ARG A 310 4.98 0.88 -20.11
C ARG A 310 4.32 -0.49 -19.92
N LEU A 311 3.29 -0.56 -19.09
CA LEU A 311 2.56 -1.81 -18.87
C LEU A 311 1.92 -2.32 -20.16
N GLN A 312 1.35 -1.43 -20.98
CA GLN A 312 0.80 -1.77 -22.29
C GLN A 312 1.89 -2.38 -23.19
N GLY A 313 3.04 -1.70 -23.32
CA GLY A 313 4.17 -2.24 -24.10
C GLY A 313 4.63 -3.61 -23.60
N ASN A 314 4.70 -3.80 -22.28
CA ASN A 314 5.07 -5.08 -21.68
C ASN A 314 4.05 -6.19 -21.98
N ILE A 315 2.75 -5.88 -21.96
CA ILE A 315 1.69 -6.83 -22.31
C ILE A 315 1.74 -7.19 -23.79
N CYS A 316 1.99 -6.24 -24.68
CA CYS A 316 2.18 -6.54 -26.11
C CYS A 316 3.36 -7.49 -26.35
N VAL A 317 4.50 -7.25 -25.67
CA VAL A 317 5.67 -8.15 -25.74
C VAL A 317 5.35 -9.53 -25.16
N TRP A 318 4.60 -9.58 -24.04
CA TRP A 318 4.15 -10.83 -23.45
C TRP A 318 3.27 -11.62 -24.43
N MET A 319 2.26 -10.99 -25.04
CA MET A 319 1.41 -11.62 -26.05
C MET A 319 2.21 -12.12 -27.27
N ALA A 320 3.21 -11.36 -27.72
CA ALA A 320 4.05 -11.76 -28.86
C ALA A 320 4.94 -12.99 -28.56
N ASN A 321 5.25 -13.24 -27.29
CA ASN A 321 6.09 -14.36 -26.84
C ASN A 321 5.29 -15.63 -26.50
N LEU A 322 3.96 -15.57 -26.46
CA LEU A 322 3.06 -16.70 -26.19
C LEU A 322 2.77 -17.51 -27.45
#